data_AF-A0AA88Z8T3-F1
#
_entry.id   AF-A0AA88Z8T3-F1
#
_cell.length_a   1.000
_cell.length_b   1.000
_cell.length_c   1.000
_cell.angle_alpha   90.00
_cell.angle_beta   90.00
_cell.angle_gamma   90.00
#
_symmetry.space_group_name_H-M   'P 1'
#
loop_
_entity.id
_entity.type
_entity.pdbx_description
1 polymer ?
#
loop_
_entity_poly.entity_id
_entity_poly.type
_entity_poly.pdbx_seq_one_letter_code
_entity_poly.pdbx_strand_id
1 'polypeptide(L)'
;MNLEAVGDRSGPRGLPGVLYVFGMFAVTLAVNVPLNDGLAAADPATTHGAALWARYLHDWTRWNHVRTVASAAACVSFIAGIAAR
;
A
#
# COMPACT_ATOMS: atom_id res chain seq x y z
N MET A 1 -47.08 10.91 -8.54
CA MET A 1 -46.08 10.05 -7.87
C MET A 1 -44.83 10.13 -8.71
N ASN A 2 -43.94 11.08 -8.38
CA ASN A 2 -42.77 11.40 -9.20
C ASN A 2 -41.58 10.54 -8.74
N LEU A 3 -40.99 9.78 -9.67
CA LEU A 3 -39.83 8.91 -9.47
C LEU A 3 -38.49 9.67 -9.66
N GLU A 4 -38.44 10.96 -9.35
CA GLU A 4 -37.27 11.83 -9.54
C GLU A 4 -36.55 12.10 -8.21
N ALA A 5 -36.38 11.07 -7.37
CA ALA A 5 -35.67 11.18 -6.10
C ALA A 5 -34.66 10.04 -5.88
N VAL A 6 -34.11 9.49 -6.96
CA VAL A 6 -32.79 8.83 -6.87
C VAL A 6 -31.77 9.95 -6.68
N GLY A 7 -31.64 10.36 -5.43
CA GLY A 7 -30.69 11.38 -5.00
C GLY A 7 -29.30 11.09 -5.54
N ASP A 8 -28.65 12.16 -5.98
CA ASP A 8 -27.24 12.27 -6.33
C ASP A 8 -26.34 11.35 -5.47
N ARG A 9 -25.83 10.27 -6.07
CA ARG A 9 -24.95 9.26 -5.41
C ARG A 9 -23.48 9.52 -5.73
N SER A 10 -23.02 10.74 -5.50
CA SER A 10 -21.68 11.27 -5.81
C SER A 10 -20.58 10.92 -4.78
N GLY A 11 -20.84 10.02 -3.82
CA GLY A 11 -19.80 9.54 -2.88
C GLY A 11 -18.77 8.61 -3.55
N PRO A 12 -17.47 8.71 -3.22
CA PRO A 12 -16.39 7.99 -3.90
C PRO A 12 -16.37 6.49 -3.51
N ARG A 13 -17.25 5.71 -4.13
CA ARG A 13 -17.44 4.26 -3.89
C ARG A 13 -16.18 3.40 -4.14
N GLY A 14 -15.15 3.94 -4.81
CA GLY A 14 -13.92 3.21 -5.15
C GLY A 14 -12.69 3.56 -4.31
N LEU A 15 -12.73 4.61 -3.48
CA LEU A 15 -11.55 5.12 -2.78
C LEU A 15 -10.82 4.07 -1.91
N PRO A 16 -11.52 3.22 -1.13
CA PRO A 16 -10.87 2.18 -0.33
C PRO A 16 -10.08 1.18 -1.18
N GLY A 17 -10.66 0.74 -2.29
CA GLY A 17 -10.02 -0.22 -3.19
C GLY A 17 -8.80 0.37 -3.88
N VAL A 18 -8.88 1.63 -4.33
CA VAL A 18 -7.75 2.34 -4.93
C VAL A 18 -6.61 2.51 -3.92
N LEU A 19 -6.89 2.98 -2.69
CA LEU A 19 -5.89 3.11 -1.64
C LEU A 19 -5.19 1.78 -1.34
N TYR A 20 -5.96 0.70 -1.27
CA TYR A 20 -5.39 -0.62 -1.04
C TYR A 20 -4.54 -1.11 -2.22
N VAL A 21 -5.06 -1.11 -3.45
CA VAL A 21 -4.33 -1.61 -4.62
C VAL A 21 -3.04 -0.81 -4.85
N PHE A 22 -3.11 0.52 -4.84
CA PHE A 22 -1.93 1.32 -5.13
C PHE A 22 -0.96 1.40 -3.95
N GLY A 23 -1.44 1.49 -2.72
CA GLY A 23 -0.55 1.63 -1.56
C GLY A 23 0.02 0.31 -1.04
N MET A 24 -0.69 -0.80 -1.18
CA MET A 24 -0.22 -2.12 -0.74
C MET A 24 0.37 -2.93 -1.91
N PHE A 25 -0.40 -3.14 -2.97
CA PHE A 25 0.00 -4.05 -4.05
C PHE A 25 1.10 -3.47 -4.95
N ALA A 26 0.97 -2.21 -5.37
CA ALA A 26 1.99 -1.59 -6.23
C ALA A 26 3.34 -1.41 -5.51
N VAL A 27 3.33 -1.01 -4.23
CA VAL A 27 4.56 -0.94 -3.40
C VAL A 27 5.24 -2.31 -3.29
N THR A 28 4.46 -3.38 -3.27
CA THR A 28 5.01 -4.74 -3.22
C THR A 28 5.75 -5.08 -4.51
N LEU A 29 5.07 -4.95 -5.65
CA LEU A 29 5.64 -5.31 -6.95
C LEU A 29 6.80 -4.42 -7.37
N ALA A 30 6.66 -3.11 -7.21
CA ALA A 30 7.63 -2.14 -7.74
C ALA A 30 8.82 -1.91 -6.82
N VAL A 31 8.70 -2.22 -5.52
CA VAL A 31 9.73 -1.88 -4.54
C VAL A 31 10.17 -3.08 -3.72
N ASN A 32 9.24 -3.81 -3.10
CA ASN A 32 9.61 -4.90 -2.19
C ASN A 32 10.23 -6.08 -2.96
N VAL A 33 9.67 -6.45 -4.11
CA VAL A 33 10.22 -7.53 -4.95
C VAL A 33 11.64 -7.20 -5.44
N PRO A 34 11.91 -6.05 -6.08
CA PRO A 34 13.27 -5.69 -6.47
C PRO A 34 14.27 -5.60 -5.31
N LEU A 35 13.84 -5.11 -4.14
CA LEU A 35 14.67 -5.10 -2.93
C LEU A 35 15.06 -6.52 -2.50
N ASN A 36 14.11 -7.45 -2.52
CA ASN A 36 14.36 -8.86 -2.20
C ASN A 36 15.30 -9.51 -3.20
N ASP A 37 15.08 -9.30 -4.49
CA ASP A 37 15.92 -9.88 -5.55
C ASP A 37 17.36 -9.37 -5.45
N GLY A 38 17.53 -8.07 -5.18
CA GLY A 38 18.85 -7.47 -4.96
C GLY A 38 19.56 -8.01 -3.71
N LEU A 39 18.84 -8.24 -2.62
CA LEU A 39 19.39 -8.84 -1.42
C LEU A 39 19.76 -10.32 -1.64
N ALA A 40 18.94 -11.07 -2.36
CA ALA A 40 19.17 -12.49 -2.67
C ALA A 40 20.41 -12.71 -3.54
N ALA A 41 20.77 -11.74 -4.38
CA ALA A 41 21.96 -11.79 -5.23
C ALA A 41 23.27 -11.42 -4.51
N ALA A 42 23.20 -10.91 -3.27
CA ALA A 42 24.36 -10.40 -2.56
C ALA A 42 25.08 -11.47 -1.72
N ASP A 43 26.41 -11.35 -1.60
CA ASP A 43 27.21 -12.18 -0.69
C ASP A 43 27.25 -11.56 0.73
N PRO A 44 26.62 -12.20 1.73
CA PRO A 44 26.57 -11.70 3.10
C PRO A 44 27.91 -11.76 3.84
N ALA A 45 28.90 -12.53 3.36
CA ALA A 45 30.21 -12.65 4.00
C ALA A 45 31.13 -11.44 3.74
N THR A 46 30.69 -10.51 2.89
CA THR A 46 31.48 -9.34 2.49
C THR A 46 31.07 -8.08 3.24
N THR A 47 32.00 -7.12 3.38
CA THR A 47 31.69 -5.77 3.89
C THR A 47 30.67 -5.03 3.03
N HIS A 48 30.64 -5.32 1.73
CA HIS A 48 29.63 -4.81 0.81
C HIS A 48 28.23 -5.37 1.12
N GLY A 49 28.12 -6.67 1.40
CA GLY A 49 26.87 -7.33 1.80
C GLY A 49 26.27 -6.74 3.07
N ALA A 50 27.11 -6.46 4.09
CA ALA A 50 26.66 -5.80 5.31
C ALA A 50 26.13 -4.38 5.07
N ALA A 51 26.80 -3.60 4.21
CA ALA A 51 26.34 -2.27 3.84
C ALA A 51 25.05 -2.30 3.01
N LEU A 52 24.89 -3.29 2.13
CA LEU A 52 23.67 -3.51 1.36
C LEU A 52 22.51 -3.87 2.29
N TRP A 53 22.72 -4.77 3.25
CA TRP A 53 21.70 -5.14 4.23
C TRP A 53 21.19 -3.94 5.02
N ALA A 54 22.08 -3.05 5.48
CA ALA A 54 21.69 -1.85 6.21
C ALA A 54 20.78 -0.93 5.36
N ARG A 55 21.10 -0.76 4.07
CA ARG A 55 20.26 0.01 3.12
C ARG A 55 18.93 -0.69 2.86
N TYR A 56 18.98 -1.99 2.59
CA TYR A 56 17.80 -2.83 2.39
C TYR A 56 16.85 -2.70 3.57
N LEU A 57 17.31 -2.87 4.81
CA LEU A 57 16.47 -2.86 5.99
C LEU A 57 15.78 -1.50 6.18
N HIS A 58 16.51 -0.42 5.94
CA HIS A 58 15.99 0.94 6.03
C HIS A 58 14.90 1.19 4.98
N ASP A 59 15.16 0.86 3.72
CA ASP A 59 14.23 1.11 2.62
C ASP A 59 13.01 0.17 2.72
N TRP A 60 13.23 -1.10 3.03
CA TRP A 60 12.19 -2.09 3.29
C TRP A 60 11.24 -1.63 4.40
N THR A 61 11.79 -1.16 5.53
CA THR A 61 10.99 -0.67 6.65
C THR A 61 10.14 0.52 6.24
N ARG A 62 10.72 1.49 5.52
CA ARG A 62 9.97 2.67 5.03
C ARG A 62 8.80 2.27 4.14
N TRP A 63 9.03 1.38 3.17
CA TRP A 63 7.98 0.95 2.25
C TRP A 63 6.91 0.07 2.91
N ASN A 64 7.24 -0.67 3.96
CA ASN A 64 6.23 -1.35 4.78
C ASN A 64 5.34 -0.38 5.55
N HIS A 65 5.87 0.74 6.05
CA HIS A 65 5.02 1.77 6.68
C HIS A 65 4.02 2.36 5.69
N VAL A 66 4.43 2.60 4.43
CA VAL A 66 3.53 3.06 3.36
C VAL A 66 2.39 2.05 3.15
N ARG A 67 2.70 0.75 3.07
CA ARG A 67 1.70 -0.31 2.93
C ARG A 67 0.72 -0.32 4.10
N THR A 68 1.22 -0.23 5.34
CA THR A 68 0.39 -0.20 6.54
C THR A 68 -0.55 1.00 6.56
N VAL A 69 -0.04 2.21 6.30
CA VAL A 69 -0.85 3.43 6.27
C VAL A 69 -1.91 3.37 5.18
N ALA A 70 -1.55 2.90 3.99
CA ALA A 70 -2.51 2.77 2.89
C ALA A 70 -3.63 1.76 3.19
N SER A 71 -3.29 0.59 3.73
CA SER A 71 -4.29 -0.40 4.14
C SER A 71 -5.17 0.09 5.28
N ALA A 72 -4.60 0.80 6.26
CA ALA A 72 -5.37 1.41 7.34
C ALA A 72 -6.33 2.50 6.82
N ALA A 73 -5.85 3.38 5.94
CA ALA A 73 -6.67 4.41 5.31
C ALA A 73 -7.80 3.82 4.45
N ALA A 74 -7.51 2.75 3.70
CA ALA A 74 -8.52 1.99 2.96
C ALA A 74 -9.59 1.41 3.89
N CYS A 75 -9.17 0.79 5.00
CA CYS A 75 -10.09 0.23 6.01
C CYS A 75 -10.99 1.32 6.62
N VAL A 76 -10.42 2.44 7.05
CA VAL A 76 -11.17 3.58 7.61
C VAL A 76 -12.14 4.14 6.58
N SER A 77 -11.69 4.32 5.33
CA SER A 77 -12.54 4.83 4.24
C SER A 77 -13.71 3.88 3.94
N PHE A 78 -13.47 2.56 3.99
CA PHE A 78 -14.51 1.55 3.81
C PHE A 78 -15.54 1.60 4.94
N ILE A 79 -15.09 1.63 6.20
CA ILE A 79 -15.97 1.73 7.38
C ILE A 79 -16.78 3.03 7.34
N ALA A 80 -16.16 4.16 7.00
CA ALA A 80 -16.86 5.45 6.90
C ALA A 80 -17.94 5.43 5.80
N GLY A 81 -17.63 4.89 4.62
CA GLY A 81 -18.62 4.73 3.54
C GLY A 81 -19.75 3.77 3.90
N ILE A 82 -19.48 2.81 4.79
CA ILE A 82 -20.47 1.91 5.37
C ILE A 82 -21.33 2.59 6.43
N ALA A 83 -20.76 3.43 7.28
CA ALA A 83 -21.48 4.11 8.36
C ALA A 83 -22.32 5.30 7.87
N ALA A 84 -21.94 5.89 6.74
CA ALA A 84 -22.67 6.97 6.09
C ALA A 84 -23.83 6.50 5.19
N ARG A 85 -24.11 5.19 5.17
CA ARG A 85 -25.20 4.57 4.39
C ARG A 85 -26.44 4.38 5.24
#